data_AF-A0A7Y7QGT3-F1
#
_entry.id   AF-A0A7Y7QGT3-F1
#
_cell.length_a   1.000
_cell.length_b   1.000
_cell.length_c   1.000
_cell.angle_alpha   90.00
_cell.angle_beta   90.00
_cell.angle_gamma   90.00
#
_symmetry.space_group_name_H-M   'P 1'
#
loop_
_entity.id
_entity.type
_entity.pdbx_description
1 polymer ?
#
loop_
_entity_poly.entity_id
_entity_poly.type
_entity_poly.pdbx_seq_one_letter_code
_entity_poly.pdbx_strand_id
1 'polypeptide(L)'
;MGMPTPIFIAFMVDFHTRMYAEALQTPKRWTPDALQALLADVKKALPATGWRRYLRVVQAAVTALADEGTLPRKQAMALLRRLTAVMKH
;
A
#
# COMPACT_ATOMS: atom_id res chain seq x y z
N MET A 1 13.25 -19.21 4.71
CA MET A 1 11.92 -19.77 4.33
C MET A 1 11.02 -18.61 3.92
N GLY A 2 10.30 -18.73 2.80
CA GLY A 2 9.39 -17.67 2.32
C GLY A 2 8.08 -17.64 3.10
N MET A 3 7.40 -16.49 3.14
CA MET A 3 6.06 -16.38 3.71
C MET A 3 5.10 -17.32 2.96
N PRO A 4 4.24 -18.09 3.68
CA PRO A 4 3.17 -18.85 3.06
C PRO A 4 2.22 -17.96 2.24
N THR A 5 1.94 -18.36 1.01
CA THR A 5 1.05 -17.63 0.08
C THR A 5 -0.29 -17.23 0.68
N PRO A 6 -0.98 -18.06 1.49
CA PRO A 6 -2.26 -17.68 2.09
C PRO A 6 -2.15 -16.48 3.04
N ILE A 7 -1.05 -16.39 3.81
CA ILE A 7 -0.81 -15.28 4.74
C ILE A 7 -0.57 -14.00 3.94
N PHE A 8 0.22 -14.08 2.87
CA PHE A 8 0.46 -12.92 1.98
C PHE A 8 -0.84 -12.41 1.35
N ILE A 9 -1.71 -13.30 0.88
CA ILE A 9 -3.02 -12.92 0.32
C ILE A 9 -3.89 -12.23 1.37
N ALA A 10 -3.93 -12.72 2.61
CA ALA A 10 -4.69 -12.08 3.69
C ALA A 10 -4.22 -10.64 3.97
N PHE A 11 -2.91 -10.39 4.02
CA PHE A 11 -2.36 -9.03 4.13
C PHE A 11 -2.76 -8.14 2.96
N MET A 12 -2.78 -8.68 1.74
CA MET A 12 -3.17 -7.93 0.56
C MET A 12 -4.66 -7.54 0.58
N VAL A 13 -5.52 -8.48 0.95
CA VAL A 13 -6.97 -8.24 1.05
C VAL A 13 -7.27 -7.23 2.15
N ASP A 14 -6.65 -7.33 3.33
CA ASP A 14 -6.82 -6.35 4.40
C ASP A 14 -6.36 -4.95 3.98
N PHE A 15 -5.19 -4.84 3.33
CA PHE A 15 -4.70 -3.57 2.80
C PHE A 15 -5.65 -2.96 1.77
N HIS A 16 -6.04 -3.72 0.74
CA HIS A 16 -6.90 -3.21 -0.32
C HIS A 16 -8.29 -2.83 0.23
N THR A 17 -8.83 -3.62 1.15
CA THR A 17 -10.13 -3.34 1.77
C THR A 17 -10.08 -2.06 2.59
N ARG A 18 -9.06 -1.88 3.43
CA ARG A 18 -8.87 -0.64 4.20
C ARG A 18 -8.64 0.57 3.29
N MET A 19 -7.80 0.42 2.28
CA MET A 19 -7.51 1.50 1.34
C MET A 19 -8.75 1.92 0.56
N TYR A 20 -9.50 0.97 0.03
CA TYR A 20 -10.74 1.24 -0.70
C TYR A 20 -11.82 1.85 0.20
N ALA A 21 -12.04 1.27 1.39
CA ALA A 21 -13.01 1.79 2.35
C ALA A 21 -12.66 3.22 2.80
N GLU A 22 -11.39 3.49 3.12
CA GLU A 22 -10.95 4.82 3.51
C GLU A 22 -10.93 5.82 2.36
N ALA A 23 -10.58 5.38 1.13
CA ALA A 23 -10.62 6.24 -0.06
C ALA A 23 -12.06 6.65 -0.40
N LEU A 24 -13.03 5.75 -0.25
CA LEU A 24 -14.45 6.05 -0.45
C LEU A 24 -15.03 6.95 0.65
N GLN A 25 -14.74 6.66 1.92
CA GLN A 25 -15.33 7.39 3.04
C GLN A 25 -14.64 8.73 3.32
N THR A 26 -13.32 8.77 3.17
CA THR A 26 -12.48 9.92 3.57
C THR A 26 -11.27 10.07 2.64
N PRO A 27 -11.45 10.55 1.40
CA PRO A 27 -10.36 10.65 0.41
C PRO A 27 -9.10 11.35 0.94
N LYS A 28 -9.27 12.33 1.85
CA LYS A 28 -8.17 13.12 2.44
C LYS A 28 -7.26 12.36 3.40
N ARG A 29 -7.64 11.16 3.88
CA ARG A 29 -6.87 10.40 4.88
C ARG A 29 -5.62 9.71 4.31
N TRP A 30 -5.61 9.41 3.02
CA TRP A 30 -4.47 8.77 2.37
C TRP A 30 -3.33 9.76 2.08
N THR A 31 -2.59 10.12 3.13
CA THR A 31 -1.38 10.95 3.04
C THR A 31 -0.12 10.07 2.95
N PRO A 32 1.02 10.62 2.49
CA PRO A 32 2.30 9.91 2.55
C PRO A 32 2.66 9.39 3.95
N ASP A 33 2.28 10.13 4.99
CA ASP A 33 2.56 9.75 6.39
C ASP A 33 1.69 8.59 6.85
N ALA A 34 0.38 8.60 6.51
CA ALA A 34 -0.53 7.49 6.81
C ALA A 34 -0.06 6.19 6.12
N LEU A 35 0.36 6.29 4.86
CA LEU A 35 0.95 5.17 4.14
C LEU A 35 2.22 4.68 4.82
N GLN A 36 3.11 5.58 5.25
CA GLN A 36 4.34 5.21 5.92
C GLN A 36 4.10 4.49 7.26
N ALA A 37 3.12 4.96 8.05
CA ALA A 37 2.74 4.30 9.30
C ALA A 37 2.28 2.86 9.04
N LEU A 38 1.38 2.66 8.07
CA LEU A 38 0.92 1.34 7.66
C LEU A 38 2.06 0.45 7.16
N LEU A 39 2.93 0.99 6.32
CA LEU A 39 4.12 0.29 5.81
C LEU A 39 5.05 -0.13 6.96
N ALA A 40 5.24 0.70 7.99
CA ALA A 40 6.08 0.38 9.14
C ALA A 40 5.52 -0.79 9.95
N ASP A 41 4.20 -0.84 10.16
CA ASP A 41 3.56 -1.94 10.88
C ASP A 41 3.60 -3.24 10.08
N VAL A 42 3.33 -3.18 8.78
CA VAL A 42 3.39 -4.35 7.89
C VAL A 42 4.83 -4.87 7.74
N LYS A 43 5.83 -3.98 7.74
CA LYS A 43 7.26 -4.36 7.72
C LYS A 43 7.67 -5.16 8.96
N LYS A 44 7.09 -4.87 10.13
CA LYS A 44 7.35 -5.66 11.37
C LYS A 44 6.77 -7.06 11.27
N ALA A 45 5.67 -7.24 10.55
CA ALA A 45 4.95 -8.51 10.43
C ALA A 45 5.44 -9.39 9.26
N LEU A 46 6.07 -8.83 8.24
CA LEU A 46 6.50 -9.54 7.04
C LEU A 46 7.96 -10.01 7.11
N PRO A 47 8.25 -11.26 6.66
CA PRO A 47 9.61 -11.67 6.30
C PRO A 47 10.17 -10.77 5.19
N ALA A 48 11.49 -10.56 5.18
CA ALA A 48 12.16 -9.68 4.20
C ALA A 48 11.84 -10.01 2.73
N THR A 49 11.58 -11.28 2.40
CA THR A 49 11.18 -11.72 1.06
C THR A 49 9.74 -11.33 0.70
N GLY A 50 8.83 -11.29 1.68
CA GLY A 50 7.45 -10.83 1.51
C GLY A 50 7.34 -9.32 1.37
N TRP A 51 8.25 -8.57 2.01
CA TRP A 51 8.27 -7.10 2.00
C TRP A 51 8.38 -6.50 0.60
N ARG A 52 9.36 -6.98 -0.19
CA ARG A 52 9.58 -6.48 -1.56
C ARG A 52 8.39 -6.75 -2.48
N ARG A 53 7.74 -7.90 -2.31
CA ARG A 53 6.53 -8.28 -3.06
C ARG A 53 5.36 -7.39 -2.64
N TYR A 54 5.19 -7.18 -1.34
CA TYR A 54 4.15 -6.31 -0.79
C TYR A 54 4.23 -4.88 -1.34
N LEU A 55 5.41 -4.26 -1.34
CA LEU A 55 5.60 -2.91 -1.88
C LEU A 55 5.19 -2.77 -3.35
N ARG A 56 5.50 -3.77 -4.19
CA ARG A 56 5.08 -3.77 -5.61
C ARG A 56 3.57 -3.85 -5.75
N VAL A 57 2.88 -4.60 -4.91
CA VAL A 57 1.42 -4.68 -4.99
C VAL A 57 0.76 -3.42 -4.45
N VAL A 58 1.29 -2.81 -3.39
CA VAL A 58 0.84 -1.50 -2.91
C VAL A 58 0.99 -0.44 -4.01
N GLN A 59 2.10 -0.45 -4.74
CA GLN A 59 2.31 0.42 -5.90
C GLN A 59 1.23 0.21 -6.97
N ALA A 60 0.95 -1.05 -7.34
CA ALA A 60 -0.09 -1.38 -8.31
C ALA A 60 -1.48 -0.95 -7.86
N ALA A 61 -1.83 -1.14 -6.58
CA ALA A 61 -3.10 -0.73 -6.01
C ALA A 61 -3.29 0.79 -6.05
N VAL A 62 -2.28 1.57 -5.66
CA VAL A 62 -2.32 3.04 -5.74
C VAL A 62 -2.50 3.51 -7.19
N THR A 63 -1.83 2.87 -8.15
CA THR A 63 -2.00 3.18 -9.57
C THR A 63 -3.42 2.87 -10.05
N ALA A 64 -3.96 1.68 -9.73
CA ALA A 64 -5.31 1.29 -10.12
C ALA A 64 -6.36 2.27 -9.56
N LEU A 65 -6.27 2.63 -8.28
CA LEU A 65 -7.19 3.61 -7.67
C LEU A 65 -7.09 5.00 -8.29
N ALA A 66 -5.92 5.38 -8.80
CA ALA A 66 -5.73 6.65 -9.49
C ALA A 66 -6.36 6.63 -10.89
N ASP A 67 -6.27 5.48 -11.58
CA ASP A 67 -6.82 5.30 -12.93
C ASP A 67 -8.36 5.13 -12.88
N GLU A 68 -8.89 4.52 -11.83
CA GLU A 68 -10.34 4.42 -11.54
C GLU A 68 -10.96 5.75 -11.06
N GLY A 69 -10.13 6.74 -10.74
CA GLY A 69 -10.58 8.05 -10.24
C GLY A 69 -11.03 8.05 -8.76
N THR A 70 -10.95 6.91 -8.07
CA THR A 70 -11.27 6.76 -6.64
C THR A 70 -10.28 7.51 -5.75
N LEU A 71 -9.02 7.61 -6.18
CA LEU A 71 -7.98 8.40 -5.51
C LEU A 71 -7.56 9.58 -6.42
N PRO A 72 -7.64 10.84 -5.93
CA PRO A 72 -7.19 11.99 -6.71
C PRO A 72 -5.76 11.83 -7.22
N ARG A 73 -5.53 12.07 -8.52
CA ARG A 73 -4.23 11.82 -9.17
C ARG A 73 -3.05 12.51 -8.48
N LYS A 74 -3.24 13.73 -7.97
CA LYS A 74 -2.24 14.47 -7.19
C LYS A 74 -1.84 13.72 -5.91
N GLN A 75 -2.81 13.12 -5.23
CA GLN A 75 -2.60 12.35 -4.02
C GLN A 75 -1.93 11.01 -4.32
N ALA A 76 -2.41 10.29 -5.34
CA ALA A 76 -1.79 9.06 -5.81
C ALA A 76 -0.30 9.27 -6.14
N MET A 77 0.04 10.35 -6.85
CA MET A 77 1.43 10.69 -7.15
C MET A 77 2.28 10.95 -5.89
N ALA A 78 1.70 11.57 -4.86
CA ALA A 78 2.41 11.77 -3.59
C ALA A 78 2.68 10.43 -2.88
N LEU A 79 1.71 9.51 -2.88
CA LEU A 79 1.88 8.16 -2.33
C LEU A 79 2.93 7.35 -3.12
N LEU A 80 2.88 7.39 -4.45
CA LEU A 80 3.84 6.70 -5.32
C LEU A 80 5.27 7.21 -5.13
N ARG A 81 5.46 8.52 -4.96
CA ARG A 81 6.79 9.09 -4.62
C ARG A 81 7.30 8.55 -3.28
N ARG A 82 6.43 8.47 -2.28
CA ARG A 82 6.80 7.91 -0.97
C ARG A 82 7.17 6.43 -1.07
N LEU A 83 6.38 5.63 -1.80
CA LEU A 83 6.67 4.22 -2.06
C LEU A 83 8.00 4.02 -2.76
N THR A 84 8.28 4.83 -3.78
CA THR A 84 9.55 4.79 -4.53
C THR A 84 10.74 5.08 -3.61
N ALA A 85 10.61 6.03 -2.67
CA ALA A 85 11.65 6.29 -1.68
C ALA A 85 11.87 5.09 -0.75
N VAL A 86 10.79 4.45 -0.27
CA VAL A 86 10.86 3.25 0.58
C VAL A 86 11.48 2.06 -0.14
N MET A 87 11.24 1.90 -1.45
CA MET A 87 11.78 0.79 -2.24
C MET A 87 13.28 0.90 -2.54
N LYS A 88 13.88 2.10 -2.39
CA LYS A 88 15.32 2.33 -2.59
C LYS A 88 16.17 1.99 -1.35
N HIS A 89 15.53 1.77 -0.20
CA HIS A 89 16.16 1.45 1.09
C HIS A 89 15.79 0.03 1.55
#